data_AF-A0A7L1YR60-F1
#
_entry.id   AF-A0A7L1YR60-F1
#
_cell.length_a   1.000
_cell.length_b   1.000
_cell.length_c   1.000
_cell.angle_alpha   90.00
_cell.angle_beta   90.00
_cell.angle_gamma   90.00
#
_symmetry.space_group_name_H-M   'P 1'
#
loop_
_entity.id
_entity.type
_entity.pdbx_description
1 polymer ?
#
loop_
_entity_poly.entity_id
_entity_poly.type
_entity_poly.pdbx_seq_one_letter_code
_entity_poly.pdbx_strand_id
1 'polypeptide(L)'
;MEDTAPLLDAEAVADLVLLDPLTEESLLQTLQERFRRREIYTYIGNVVISVNPYQSLPIYTPEKVQEYHDCNFFAVKPHIYAIADDAYRSLRDRDRDQCILITGESGAGKTEASKLVMSYVAAVSSKGEQVNKVKEQLLQSNPVLEEQLKLHQDCERYGYLNRESSSLPGMDDAANFRAMQDAMKVIGFSPAEVTALLEVTAVVLKLGNVQLSSSFQASGMEACSITEPQELQEICELIGLDPGMLEKALCSRTVKARNETVVTTLTVPQGYYGRDALAKNIYSRLFDWLVTRINTSIQVKSEEQRKVMGVLDIYGFEIFQDNGFEQFIINYCNEKLQQIFILMTLKEEQEEYVREGIQWTPVEFFDNTIICNLIENSTNGILAMLDEECLRPGVVNEDTFLTKLNQLFASHKHYESKETQNARRVMDASLAPRCFRIHHYAGKVTYNVTGFIEKNNDLLFRDLSQAMWASRHSLLRSLFPEGDPLKVSLKLPPTAGYQFKSSVAMLMKNLYSKNPNYIRCIKPNDTKSAMVFTPELVL
;
A
#
# COMPACT_ATOMS: atom_id res chain seq x y z
N MET A 1 -7.62 24.66 47.20
CA MET A 1 -8.64 24.99 46.19
C MET A 1 -8.15 24.36 44.92
N GLU A 2 -8.65 23.15 44.67
CA GLU A 2 -8.41 22.41 43.44
C GLU A 2 -9.14 23.15 42.31
N ASP A 3 -8.40 23.56 41.28
CA ASP A 3 -8.97 24.04 40.03
C ASP A 3 -9.61 22.85 39.31
N THR A 4 -10.89 22.62 39.58
CA THR A 4 -11.76 21.86 38.68
C THR A 4 -11.94 22.68 37.40
N ALA A 5 -11.06 22.46 36.42
CA ALA A 5 -11.26 22.95 35.06
C ALA A 5 -12.62 22.45 34.54
N PRO A 6 -13.38 23.27 33.78
CA PRO A 6 -14.72 22.90 33.38
C PRO A 6 -14.66 21.68 32.45
N LEU A 7 -15.39 20.62 32.81
CA LEU A 7 -15.58 19.39 32.04
C LEU A 7 -16.29 19.60 30.68
N LEU A 8 -16.59 20.85 30.32
CA LEU A 8 -17.33 21.24 29.12
C LEU A 8 -16.75 22.55 28.58
N ASP A 9 -15.53 22.49 28.05
CA ASP A 9 -15.13 23.50 27.07
C ASP A 9 -15.82 23.16 25.75
N ALA A 10 -16.98 23.77 25.52
CA ALA A 10 -17.82 23.50 24.35
C ALA A 10 -17.08 23.73 23.01
N GLU A 11 -16.01 24.53 23.02
CA GLU A 11 -15.22 24.84 21.81
C GLU A 11 -14.06 23.86 21.56
N ALA A 12 -13.71 23.00 22.53
CA ALA A 12 -12.51 22.15 22.47
C ALA A 12 -12.68 20.76 23.11
N VAL A 13 -13.85 20.15 22.90
CA VAL A 13 -14.22 18.85 23.48
C VAL A 13 -13.16 17.77 23.21
N ALA A 14 -12.80 17.02 24.26
CA ALA A 14 -11.75 16.00 24.22
C ALA A 14 -12.19 14.70 23.52
N ASP A 15 -13.49 14.39 23.54
CA ASP A 15 -14.13 13.26 22.85
C ASP A 15 -15.29 13.75 21.99
N LEU A 16 -15.18 13.55 20.68
CA LEU A 16 -16.16 14.03 19.68
C LEU A 16 -17.52 13.33 19.78
N VAL A 17 -17.64 12.22 20.53
CA VAL A 17 -18.96 11.62 20.84
C VAL A 17 -19.84 12.59 21.65
N LEU A 18 -19.21 13.51 22.39
CA LEU A 18 -19.90 14.53 23.19
C LEU A 18 -20.14 15.85 22.43
N LEU A 19 -19.80 15.90 21.13
CA LEU A 19 -19.97 17.09 20.30
C LEU A 19 -21.45 17.29 19.94
N ASP A 20 -21.99 18.46 20.25
CA ASP A 20 -23.38 18.83 19.96
C ASP A 20 -23.48 20.30 19.49
N PRO A 21 -24.00 20.59 18.28
CA PRO A 21 -24.47 19.65 17.27
C PRO A 21 -23.32 18.96 16.52
N LEU A 22 -23.48 17.70 16.15
CA LEU A 22 -22.51 16.98 15.31
C LEU A 22 -22.64 17.43 13.83
N THR A 23 -21.77 18.34 13.41
CA THR A 23 -21.67 18.83 12.03
C THR A 23 -20.21 18.87 11.56
N GLU A 24 -19.97 18.92 10.26
CA GLU A 24 -18.61 19.10 9.71
C GLU A 24 -17.96 20.38 10.23
N GLU A 25 -18.72 21.48 10.31
CA GLU A 25 -18.25 22.77 10.80
C GLU A 25 -17.82 22.74 12.28
N SER A 26 -18.65 22.16 13.16
CA SER A 26 -18.35 22.06 14.60
C SER A 26 -17.17 21.13 14.87
N LEU A 27 -17.05 20.03 14.12
CA LEU A 27 -15.92 19.10 14.21
C LEU A 27 -14.62 19.81 13.80
N LEU A 28 -14.64 20.54 12.68
CA LEU A 28 -13.48 21.28 12.19
C LEU A 28 -13.04 22.38 13.15
N GLN A 29 -14.00 23.15 13.69
CA GLN A 29 -13.74 24.17 14.71
C GLN A 29 -13.11 23.57 15.97
N THR A 30 -13.63 22.43 16.45
CA THR A 30 -13.09 21.72 17.63
C THR A 30 -11.65 21.28 17.40
N LEU A 31 -11.35 20.64 16.25
CA LEU A 31 -9.99 20.19 15.92
C LEU A 31 -9.03 21.38 15.77
N GLN A 32 -9.48 22.47 15.13
CA GLN A 32 -8.68 23.67 14.94
C GLN A 32 -8.32 24.33 16.28
N GLU A 33 -9.29 24.46 17.20
CA GLU A 33 -9.09 25.09 18.49
C GLU A 33 -8.18 24.24 19.40
N ARG A 34 -8.37 22.92 19.41
CA ARG A 34 -7.47 21.98 20.11
C ARG A 34 -6.04 22.06 19.54
N PHE A 35 -5.90 22.08 18.21
CA PHE A 35 -4.61 22.22 17.55
C PHE A 35 -3.91 23.55 17.91
N ARG A 36 -4.66 24.67 17.96
CA ARG A 36 -4.17 25.98 18.41
C ARG A 36 -3.63 25.94 19.84
N ARG A 37 -4.27 25.15 20.71
CA ARG A 37 -3.85 24.90 22.10
C ARG A 37 -2.71 23.88 22.23
N ARG A 38 -2.17 23.37 21.12
CA ARG A 38 -1.16 22.29 21.05
C ARG A 38 -1.67 20.94 21.56
N GLU A 39 -2.98 20.75 21.61
CA GLU A 39 -3.64 19.48 21.91
C GLU A 39 -3.92 18.75 20.59
N ILE A 40 -2.94 17.98 20.13
CA ILE A 40 -2.98 17.34 18.80
C ILE A 40 -3.78 16.02 18.77
N TYR A 41 -4.18 15.52 19.93
CA TYR A 41 -4.94 14.29 20.07
C TYR A 41 -6.38 14.59 20.51
N THR A 42 -7.33 13.88 19.92
CA THR A 42 -8.75 13.96 20.24
C THR A 42 -9.36 12.56 20.13
N TYR A 43 -10.30 12.21 20.99
CA TYR A 43 -10.98 10.92 20.94
C TYR A 43 -12.26 10.96 20.07
N ILE A 44 -12.61 9.80 19.51
CA ILE A 44 -13.97 9.45 19.11
C ILE A 44 -14.26 8.11 19.77
N GLY A 45 -14.80 8.11 21.00
CA GLY A 45 -14.87 6.91 21.83
C GLY A 45 -13.47 6.27 21.96
N ASN A 46 -13.29 5.04 21.50
CA ASN A 46 -12.02 4.30 21.57
C ASN A 46 -11.04 4.61 20.40
N VAL A 47 -11.36 5.55 19.52
CA VAL A 47 -10.51 5.96 18.39
C VAL A 47 -9.71 7.19 18.76
N VAL A 48 -8.44 7.26 18.33
CA VAL A 48 -7.57 8.43 18.51
C VAL A 48 -7.40 9.17 17.18
N ILE A 49 -7.82 10.43 17.12
CA ILE A 49 -7.42 11.36 16.05
C ILE A 49 -6.06 11.97 16.43
N SER A 50 -5.14 12.03 15.47
CA SER A 50 -3.80 12.60 15.61
C SER A 50 -3.55 13.63 14.51
N VAL A 51 -3.50 14.92 14.85
CA VAL A 51 -3.20 16.00 13.90
C VAL A 51 -1.70 16.30 13.91
N ASN A 52 -1.01 16.20 12.77
CA ASN A 52 0.45 16.32 12.74
C ASN A 52 0.94 17.76 13.06
N PRO A 53 1.65 18.01 14.17
CA PRO A 53 2.10 19.38 14.51
C PRO A 53 3.25 19.89 13.64
N TYR A 54 3.93 19.02 12.87
CA TYR A 54 5.20 19.30 12.18
C TYR A 54 6.32 19.86 13.07
N GLN A 55 6.23 19.61 14.39
CA GLN A 55 7.26 19.94 15.37
C GLN A 55 7.21 18.97 16.54
N SER A 56 8.32 18.83 17.27
CA SER A 56 8.35 18.03 18.50
C SER A 56 7.61 18.74 19.63
N LEU A 57 6.64 18.06 20.24
CA LEU A 57 5.93 18.52 21.42
C LEU A 57 6.48 17.81 22.68
N PRO A 58 6.55 18.49 23.84
CA PRO A 58 7.03 17.89 25.09
C PRO A 58 5.98 17.01 25.76
N ILE A 59 5.37 16.11 25.00
CA ILE A 59 4.28 15.18 25.43
C ILE A 59 4.69 13.71 25.32
N TYR A 60 5.93 13.44 24.93
CA TYR A 60 6.47 12.07 24.76
C TYR A 60 7.63 11.80 25.72
N THR A 61 7.49 12.25 26.97
CA THR A 61 8.52 12.10 27.99
C THR A 61 8.32 10.82 28.82
N PRO A 62 9.36 10.30 29.50
CA PRO A 62 9.23 9.16 30.39
C PRO A 62 8.20 9.35 31.50
N GLU A 63 8.05 10.58 32.01
CA GLU A 63 7.03 10.91 33.01
C GLU A 63 5.62 10.73 32.42
N LYS A 64 5.43 11.10 31.14
CA LYS A 64 4.17 10.90 30.45
C LYS A 64 3.88 9.43 30.18
N VAL A 65 4.90 8.59 29.99
CA VAL A 65 4.72 7.13 29.92
C VAL A 65 4.16 6.61 31.24
N GLN A 66 4.71 7.04 32.38
CA GLN A 66 4.21 6.63 33.70
C GLN A 66 2.79 7.15 33.99
N GLU A 67 2.46 8.37 33.54
CA GLU A 67 1.13 8.96 33.70
C GLU A 67 0.03 8.14 33.00
N TYR A 68 0.35 7.50 31.87
CA TYR A 68 -0.61 6.72 31.08
C TYR A 68 -0.56 5.22 31.35
N HIS A 69 0.42 4.74 32.13
CA HIS A 69 0.62 3.33 32.42
C HIS A 69 -0.44 2.79 33.38
N ASP A 70 -1.09 1.70 32.98
CA ASP A 70 -2.16 1.04 33.75
C ASP A 70 -3.33 1.99 34.12
N CYS A 71 -3.60 2.98 33.27
CA CYS A 71 -4.73 3.90 33.43
C CYS A 71 -5.93 3.50 32.57
N ASN A 72 -7.14 3.79 33.06
CA ASN A 72 -8.35 3.64 32.25
C ASN A 72 -8.36 4.69 31.12
N PHE A 73 -8.77 4.28 29.91
CA PHE A 73 -8.69 5.08 28.69
C PHE A 73 -9.34 6.48 28.82
N PHE A 74 -10.53 6.56 29.43
CA PHE A 74 -11.27 7.81 29.64
C PHE A 74 -10.92 8.56 30.92
N ALA A 75 -10.03 8.02 31.77
CA ALA A 75 -9.57 8.69 32.98
C ALA A 75 -8.42 9.67 32.71
N VAL A 76 -7.84 9.63 31.51
CA VAL A 76 -6.69 10.43 31.08
C VAL A 76 -7.06 11.30 29.88
N LYS A 77 -6.32 12.40 29.69
CA LYS A 77 -6.51 13.28 28.53
C LYS A 77 -6.19 12.55 27.22
N PRO A 78 -6.80 12.95 26.09
CA PRO A 78 -6.49 12.38 24.78
C PRO A 78 -5.00 12.28 24.48
N HIS A 79 -4.51 11.06 24.28
CA HIS A 79 -3.12 10.80 23.91
C HIS A 79 -2.94 9.43 23.27
N ILE A 80 -1.96 9.30 22.38
CA ILE A 80 -1.63 8.02 21.73
C ILE A 80 -1.16 6.94 22.72
N TYR A 81 -0.63 7.31 23.88
CA TYR A 81 -0.24 6.33 24.90
C TYR A 81 -1.43 5.63 25.55
N ALA A 82 -2.61 6.26 25.60
CA ALA A 82 -3.80 5.60 26.12
C ALA A 82 -4.20 4.38 25.26
N ILE A 83 -4.12 4.50 23.93
CA ILE A 83 -4.44 3.37 23.04
C ILE A 83 -3.36 2.28 23.07
N ALA A 84 -2.09 2.67 23.21
CA ALA A 84 -0.99 1.72 23.36
C ALA A 84 -1.07 0.97 24.69
N ASP A 85 -1.43 1.64 25.77
CA ASP A 85 -1.66 1.06 27.09
C ASP A 85 -2.84 0.11 27.11
N ASP A 86 -3.98 0.52 26.54
CA ASP A 86 -5.17 -0.33 26.49
C ASP A 86 -4.93 -1.62 25.69
N ALA A 87 -4.30 -1.50 24.52
CA ALA A 87 -3.88 -2.65 23.73
C ALA A 87 -2.90 -3.53 24.52
N TYR A 88 -1.89 -2.95 25.17
CA TYR A 88 -0.91 -3.71 25.95
C TYR A 88 -1.54 -4.43 27.15
N ARG A 89 -2.43 -3.78 27.90
CA ARG A 89 -3.18 -4.38 29.01
C ARG A 89 -4.09 -5.51 28.52
N SER A 90 -4.80 -5.31 27.41
CA SER A 90 -5.66 -6.34 26.80
C SER A 90 -4.84 -7.56 26.34
N LEU A 91 -3.63 -7.36 25.81
CA LEU A 91 -2.69 -8.43 25.48
C LEU A 91 -2.14 -9.15 26.74
N ARG A 92 -1.79 -8.39 27.78
CA ARG A 92 -1.17 -8.89 29.01
C ARG A 92 -2.15 -9.67 29.88
N ASP A 93 -3.32 -9.09 30.11
CA ASP A 93 -4.27 -9.50 31.15
C ASP A 93 -5.45 -10.31 30.61
N ARG A 94 -5.81 -10.15 29.32
CA ARG A 94 -6.96 -10.82 28.69
C ARG A 94 -6.57 -11.86 27.64
N ASP A 95 -5.28 -12.06 27.40
CA ASP A 95 -4.74 -13.00 26.39
C ASP A 95 -5.31 -12.80 24.99
N ARG A 96 -5.64 -11.56 24.62
CA ARG A 96 -6.18 -11.23 23.29
C ARG A 96 -5.10 -10.65 22.39
N ASP A 97 -4.93 -11.21 21.20
CA ASP A 97 -4.10 -10.60 20.16
C ASP A 97 -4.64 -9.23 19.77
N GLN A 98 -3.76 -8.26 19.58
CA GLN A 98 -4.10 -6.87 19.29
C GLN A 98 -3.64 -6.46 17.90
N CYS A 99 -4.36 -5.53 17.29
CA CYS A 99 -3.94 -4.85 16.07
C CYS A 99 -4.26 -3.36 16.16
N ILE A 100 -3.25 -2.50 16.13
CA ILE A 100 -3.45 -1.04 16.03
C ILE A 100 -3.42 -0.66 14.55
N LEU A 101 -4.57 -0.27 14.00
CA LEU A 101 -4.71 0.24 12.64
C LEU A 101 -4.45 1.75 12.62
N ILE A 102 -3.50 2.18 11.80
CA ILE A 102 -3.16 3.59 11.60
C ILE A 102 -3.50 3.97 10.16
N THR A 103 -4.42 4.90 10.00
CA THR A 103 -4.86 5.39 8.69
C THR A 103 -4.62 6.89 8.55
N GLY A 104 -4.53 7.38 7.31
CA GLY A 104 -4.35 8.79 7.02
C GLY A 104 -3.53 9.04 5.76
N GLU A 105 -3.50 10.28 5.30
CA GLU A 105 -2.76 10.67 4.11
C GLU A 105 -1.23 10.59 4.29
N SER A 106 -0.51 10.66 3.18
CA SER A 106 0.95 10.78 3.21
C SER A 106 1.36 12.09 3.91
N GLY A 107 2.32 12.00 4.84
CA GLY A 107 2.76 13.16 5.63
C GLY A 107 1.85 13.52 6.83
N ALA A 108 0.77 12.79 7.07
CA ALA A 108 -0.10 12.98 8.24
C ALA A 108 0.48 12.48 9.59
N GLY A 109 1.68 11.87 9.57
CA GLY A 109 2.35 11.41 10.79
C GLY A 109 2.14 9.94 11.16
N LYS A 110 1.63 9.10 10.24
CA LYS A 110 1.41 7.65 10.48
C LYS A 110 2.66 6.93 10.99
N THR A 111 3.80 7.15 10.35
CA THR A 111 5.08 6.54 10.75
C THR A 111 5.51 6.96 12.16
N GLU A 112 5.29 8.22 12.54
CA GLU A 112 5.60 8.70 13.90
C GLU A 112 4.62 8.09 14.91
N ALA A 113 3.34 7.97 14.58
CA ALA A 113 2.36 7.29 15.42
C ALA A 113 2.75 5.82 15.67
N SER A 114 3.13 5.07 14.62
CA SER A 114 3.66 3.70 14.74
C SER A 114 4.86 3.63 15.69
N LYS A 115 5.82 4.54 15.52
CA LYS A 115 7.02 4.63 16.36
C LYS A 115 6.69 4.92 17.81
N LEU A 116 5.76 5.83 18.08
CA LEU A 116 5.35 6.21 19.44
C LEU A 116 4.65 5.05 20.15
N VAL A 117 3.76 4.33 19.46
CA VAL A 117 3.11 3.12 19.99
C VAL A 117 4.14 2.06 20.34
N MET A 118 5.05 1.74 19.40
CA MET A 118 6.11 0.75 19.65
C MET A 118 7.05 1.17 20.77
N SER A 119 7.38 2.47 20.85
CA SER A 119 8.25 3.01 21.91
C SER A 119 7.61 2.92 23.28
N TYR A 120 6.30 3.19 23.38
CA TYR A 120 5.55 3.03 24.62
C TYR A 120 5.59 1.57 25.09
N VAL A 121 5.21 0.62 24.22
CA VAL A 121 5.22 -0.82 24.53
C VAL A 121 6.60 -1.29 24.95
N ALA A 122 7.66 -0.79 24.30
CA ALA A 122 9.05 -1.12 24.67
C ALA A 122 9.44 -0.59 26.06
N ALA A 123 8.92 0.58 26.46
CA ALA A 123 9.22 1.19 27.75
C ALA A 123 8.50 0.49 28.91
N VAL A 124 7.28 -0.01 28.68
CA VAL A 124 6.43 -0.61 29.74
C VAL A 124 6.55 -2.14 29.83
N SER A 125 7.10 -2.78 28.79
CA SER A 125 7.26 -4.23 28.77
C SER A 125 8.41 -4.71 29.65
N SER A 126 8.18 -5.78 30.42
CA SER A 126 9.19 -6.46 31.25
C SER A 126 10.37 -7.05 30.44
N LYS A 127 10.23 -7.18 29.11
CA LYS A 127 11.29 -7.56 28.17
C LYS A 127 11.85 -6.35 27.40
N GLY A 128 11.92 -5.19 28.05
CA GLY A 128 12.25 -3.90 27.45
C GLY A 128 13.50 -3.92 26.57
N GLU A 129 14.58 -4.64 26.93
CA GLU A 129 15.79 -4.73 26.08
C GLU A 129 15.56 -5.46 24.74
N GLN A 130 14.82 -6.57 24.74
CA GLN A 130 14.50 -7.30 23.50
C GLN A 130 13.53 -6.52 22.62
N VAL A 131 12.52 -5.88 23.22
CA VAL A 131 11.56 -5.04 22.49
C VAL A 131 12.24 -3.77 21.98
N ASN A 132 13.15 -3.15 22.75
CA ASN A 132 13.95 -2.01 22.30
C ASN A 132 14.89 -2.39 21.15
N LYS A 133 15.49 -3.59 21.17
CA LYS A 133 16.30 -4.08 20.06
C LYS A 133 15.47 -4.25 18.78
N VAL A 134 14.28 -4.86 18.87
CA VAL A 134 13.36 -4.99 17.73
C VAL A 134 12.89 -3.61 17.25
N LYS A 135 12.57 -2.69 18.17
CA LYS A 135 12.22 -1.30 17.88
C LYS A 135 13.35 -0.59 17.13
N GLU A 136 14.59 -0.66 17.61
CA GLU A 136 15.75 -0.05 16.94
C GLU A 136 15.97 -0.63 15.55
N GLN A 137 15.82 -1.95 15.38
CA GLN A 137 15.90 -2.61 14.07
C GLN A 137 14.78 -2.16 13.12
N LEU A 138 13.54 -2.00 13.61
CA LEU A 138 12.42 -1.51 12.82
C LEU A 138 12.55 -0.01 12.48
N LEU A 139 12.96 0.83 13.42
CA LEU A 139 13.12 2.28 13.21
C LEU A 139 14.29 2.61 12.28
N GLN A 140 15.31 1.76 12.24
CA GLN A 140 16.44 1.93 11.35
C GLN A 140 16.17 1.39 9.94
N SER A 141 15.22 0.46 9.76
CA SER A 141 14.91 -0.17 8.46
C SER A 141 14.40 0.74 7.33
N ASN A 142 14.42 2.06 7.50
CA ASN A 142 13.94 3.00 6.49
C ASN A 142 15.03 3.88 5.89
N PRO A 143 15.82 3.39 4.93
CA PRO A 143 16.57 4.35 4.11
C PRO A 143 16.81 3.94 2.63
N VAL A 144 17.34 4.87 1.78
CA VAL A 144 17.39 4.81 0.28
C VAL A 144 18.80 5.05 -0.31
N LEU A 145 19.22 4.14 -1.23
CA LEU A 145 20.27 3.99 -2.30
C LEU A 145 21.30 5.11 -2.64
N GLU A 146 22.65 4.92 -2.72
CA GLU A 146 23.62 4.50 -3.79
C GLU A 146 25.12 4.29 -3.32
N GLU A 147 25.93 3.26 -3.66
CA GLU A 147 26.85 3.21 -4.85
C GLU A 147 27.69 1.90 -4.88
N GLN A 148 27.71 1.20 -6.03
CA GLN A 148 28.78 0.33 -6.63
C GLN A 148 28.21 -0.62 -7.70
N LEU A 149 27.70 -0.11 -8.84
CA LEU A 149 26.85 -0.92 -9.73
C LEU A 149 27.04 -0.73 -11.25
N LYS A 150 28.10 -0.04 -11.69
CA LYS A 150 28.26 0.38 -13.11
C LYS A 150 27.03 1.13 -13.65
N LEU A 151 26.42 1.94 -12.79
CA LEU A 151 25.37 2.89 -13.17
C LEU A 151 26.03 4.22 -13.57
N HIS A 152 25.44 4.91 -14.53
CA HIS A 152 25.78 6.31 -14.80
C HIS A 152 25.14 7.18 -13.72
N GLN A 153 25.87 8.19 -13.22
CA GLN A 153 25.31 9.15 -12.23
C GLN A 153 24.23 10.07 -12.83
N ASP A 154 24.07 10.07 -14.16
CA ASP A 154 23.13 10.91 -14.87
C ASP A 154 21.75 10.23 -15.00
N CYS A 155 20.77 10.74 -14.24
CA CYS A 155 19.40 10.23 -14.23
C CYS A 155 18.71 10.31 -15.60
N GLU A 156 19.12 11.24 -16.48
CA GLU A 156 18.51 11.42 -17.81
C GLU A 156 18.77 10.22 -18.74
N ARG A 157 19.77 9.39 -18.41
CA ARG A 157 20.13 8.19 -19.18
C ARG A 157 19.28 6.97 -18.86
N TYR A 158 18.39 7.04 -17.87
CA TYR A 158 17.56 5.91 -17.47
C TYR A 158 16.11 6.09 -17.93
N GLY A 159 15.62 5.16 -18.77
CA GLY A 159 14.27 5.21 -19.30
C GLY A 159 13.15 5.13 -18.25
N TYR A 160 13.44 4.65 -17.05
CA TYR A 160 12.50 4.57 -15.92
C TYR A 160 12.61 5.74 -14.93
N LEU A 161 13.60 6.62 -15.08
CA LEU A 161 13.72 7.81 -14.25
C LEU A 161 13.14 9.02 -14.98
N ASN A 162 12.48 9.91 -14.23
CA ASN A 162 11.99 11.16 -14.81
C ASN A 162 13.15 12.06 -15.24
N ARG A 163 12.98 12.75 -16.36
CA ARG A 163 13.95 13.71 -16.92
C ARG A 163 13.94 15.07 -16.22
N GLU A 164 13.00 15.31 -15.32
CA GLU A 164 12.89 16.58 -14.58
C GLU A 164 13.53 16.44 -13.19
N SER A 165 14.38 17.42 -12.86
CA SER A 165 15.13 17.65 -11.62
C SER A 165 15.30 16.44 -10.68
N SER A 166 16.51 15.86 -10.69
CA SER A 166 16.95 14.77 -9.81
C SER A 166 17.02 15.12 -8.32
N SER A 167 16.85 16.39 -7.95
CA SER A 167 16.98 16.87 -6.57
C SER A 167 15.68 17.48 -6.04
N LEU A 168 15.09 16.85 -5.02
CA LEU A 168 14.00 17.44 -4.26
C LEU A 168 14.56 18.40 -3.20
N PRO A 169 14.03 19.62 -3.03
CA PRO A 169 14.47 20.56 -2.01
C PRO A 169 14.38 19.94 -0.60
N GLY A 170 15.51 19.89 0.11
CA GLY A 170 15.58 19.34 1.47
C GLY A 170 15.79 17.83 1.57
N MET A 171 16.02 17.13 0.46
CA MET A 171 16.35 15.71 0.43
C MET A 171 17.81 15.51 -0.01
N ASP A 172 18.62 14.91 0.87
CA ASP A 172 20.01 14.52 0.59
C ASP A 172 20.05 13.01 0.37
N ASP A 173 19.96 12.59 -0.89
CA ASP A 173 19.92 11.18 -1.27
C ASP A 173 21.21 10.43 -0.86
N ALA A 174 22.37 11.09 -0.92
CA ALA A 174 23.63 10.50 -0.50
C ALA A 174 23.71 10.29 1.02
N ALA A 175 23.11 11.17 1.82
CA ALA A 175 22.96 10.95 3.26
C ALA A 175 21.94 9.83 3.55
N ASN A 176 20.79 9.85 2.86
CA ASN A 176 19.76 8.82 2.99
C ASN A 176 20.30 7.43 2.67
N PHE A 177 21.26 7.31 1.77
CA PHE A 177 21.86 6.01 1.48
C PHE A 177 22.82 5.50 2.51
N ARG A 178 23.66 6.38 3.02
CA ARG A 178 24.58 5.97 4.07
C ARG A 178 23.78 5.45 5.26
N ALA A 179 22.67 6.12 5.59
CA ALA A 179 21.69 5.59 6.53
C ALA A 179 21.16 4.20 6.12
N MET A 180 20.90 3.95 4.82
CA MET A 180 20.40 2.67 4.23
C MET A 180 21.31 1.52 4.50
N GLN A 181 22.57 1.70 4.11
CA GLN A 181 23.58 0.70 4.31
C GLN A 181 23.83 0.45 5.80
N ASP A 182 23.84 1.51 6.61
CA ASP A 182 24.05 1.38 8.05
C ASP A 182 22.88 0.65 8.73
N ALA A 183 21.64 0.93 8.33
CA ALA A 183 20.47 0.19 8.77
C ALA A 183 20.51 -1.29 8.37
N MET A 184 20.85 -1.60 7.12
CA MET A 184 21.00 -2.98 6.65
C MET A 184 22.06 -3.73 7.44
N LYS A 185 23.19 -3.08 7.76
CA LYS A 185 24.21 -3.68 8.64
C LYS A 185 23.67 -3.98 10.04
N VAL A 186 22.88 -3.09 10.64
CA VAL A 186 22.30 -3.30 11.99
C VAL A 186 21.25 -4.42 12.01
N ILE A 187 20.44 -4.55 10.95
CA ILE A 187 19.47 -5.64 10.81
C ILE A 187 20.18 -6.99 10.59
N GLY A 188 21.43 -6.97 10.13
CA GLY A 188 22.27 -8.16 9.96
C GLY A 188 22.37 -8.64 8.53
N PHE A 189 22.28 -7.74 7.55
CA PHE A 189 22.66 -8.03 6.17
C PHE A 189 24.18 -8.09 6.05
N SER A 190 24.68 -9.13 5.38
CA SER A 190 26.09 -9.21 5.03
C SER A 190 26.42 -8.23 3.89
N PRO A 191 27.68 -7.76 3.77
CA PRO A 191 28.07 -6.90 2.65
C PRO A 191 27.78 -7.53 1.28
N ALA A 192 27.92 -8.85 1.15
CA ALA A 192 27.61 -9.58 -0.07
C ALA A 192 26.11 -9.58 -0.40
N GLU A 193 25.22 -9.68 0.60
CA GLU A 193 23.77 -9.57 0.40
C GLU A 193 23.38 -8.15 -0.03
N VAL A 194 23.98 -7.13 0.56
CA VAL A 194 23.74 -5.73 0.17
C VAL A 194 24.20 -5.49 -1.27
N THR A 195 25.40 -5.95 -1.65
CA THR A 195 25.87 -5.88 -3.03
C THR A 195 24.93 -6.61 -3.99
N ALA A 196 24.51 -7.84 -3.66
CA ALA A 196 23.57 -8.59 -4.51
C ALA A 196 22.22 -7.89 -4.68
N LEU A 197 21.69 -7.26 -3.63
CA LEU A 197 20.45 -6.47 -3.70
C LEU A 197 20.63 -5.28 -4.65
N LEU A 198 21.71 -4.55 -4.47
CA LEU A 198 22.08 -3.40 -5.31
C LEU A 198 22.25 -3.84 -6.77
N GLU A 199 22.92 -4.97 -7.04
CA GLU A 199 23.10 -5.55 -8.39
C GLU A 199 21.75 -5.83 -9.06
N VAL A 200 20.81 -6.45 -8.36
CA VAL A 200 19.47 -6.69 -8.88
C VAL A 200 18.70 -5.38 -9.13
N THR A 201 18.84 -4.37 -8.26
CA THR A 201 18.25 -3.04 -8.50
C THR A 201 18.83 -2.37 -9.74
N ALA A 202 20.15 -2.48 -9.97
CA ALA A 202 20.77 -1.98 -11.19
C ALA A 202 20.25 -2.67 -12.46
N VAL A 203 19.99 -3.98 -12.41
CA VAL A 203 19.35 -4.70 -13.52
C VAL A 203 18.00 -4.08 -13.88
N VAL A 204 17.16 -3.77 -12.88
CA VAL A 204 15.87 -3.12 -13.10
C VAL A 204 16.04 -1.77 -13.81
N LEU A 205 16.98 -0.93 -13.37
CA LEU A 205 17.25 0.37 -14.00
C LEU A 205 17.76 0.21 -15.44
N LYS A 206 18.74 -0.67 -15.67
CA LYS A 206 19.33 -0.92 -16.99
C LYS A 206 18.34 -1.54 -17.97
N LEU A 207 17.39 -2.37 -17.51
CA LEU A 207 16.32 -2.89 -18.35
C LEU A 207 15.51 -1.78 -19.01
N GLY A 208 15.29 -0.65 -18.32
CA GLY A 208 14.60 0.52 -18.88
C GLY A 208 15.28 1.14 -20.10
N ASN A 209 16.59 0.90 -20.27
CA ASN A 209 17.38 1.43 -21.39
C ASN A 209 17.34 0.53 -22.62
N VAL A 210 16.90 -0.72 -22.49
CA VAL A 210 16.84 -1.66 -23.61
C VAL A 210 15.80 -1.18 -24.63
N GLN A 211 16.26 -0.80 -25.81
CA GLN A 211 15.43 -0.37 -26.94
C GLN A 211 15.18 -1.52 -27.92
N LEU A 212 13.95 -1.59 -28.40
CA LEU A 212 13.48 -2.58 -29.37
C LEU A 212 13.12 -1.89 -30.68
N SER A 213 13.56 -2.48 -31.79
CA SER A 213 13.28 -2.06 -33.16
C SER A 213 12.45 -3.11 -33.89
N SER A 214 11.70 -2.67 -34.90
CA SER A 214 10.98 -3.59 -35.78
C SER A 214 11.95 -4.32 -36.71
N SER A 215 11.68 -5.60 -36.88
CA SER A 215 12.36 -6.52 -37.77
C SER A 215 11.29 -7.36 -38.47
N PHE A 216 11.63 -7.99 -39.59
CA PHE A 216 10.70 -8.83 -40.33
C PHE A 216 11.27 -10.24 -40.47
N GLN A 217 10.44 -11.24 -40.16
CA GLN A 217 10.77 -12.62 -40.46
C GLN A 217 10.77 -12.86 -41.97
N ALA A 218 11.42 -13.95 -42.40
CA ALA A 218 11.34 -14.43 -43.79
C ALA A 218 9.89 -14.71 -44.26
N SER A 219 8.96 -14.93 -43.32
CA SER A 219 7.51 -15.10 -43.56
C SER A 219 6.75 -13.79 -43.82
N GLY A 220 7.40 -12.62 -43.65
CA GLY A 220 6.77 -11.30 -43.75
C GLY A 220 6.06 -10.83 -42.47
N MET A 221 6.03 -11.65 -41.40
CA MET A 221 5.49 -11.25 -40.11
C MET A 221 6.44 -10.30 -39.37
N GLU A 222 5.86 -9.30 -38.70
CA GLU A 222 6.57 -8.35 -37.86
C GLU A 222 7.13 -9.07 -36.61
N ALA A 223 8.37 -8.75 -36.26
CA ALA A 223 9.08 -9.24 -35.08
C ALA A 223 9.87 -8.09 -34.45
N CYS A 224 10.13 -8.14 -33.16
CA CYS A 224 11.04 -7.20 -32.51
C CYS A 224 12.46 -7.77 -32.40
N SER A 225 13.44 -6.88 -32.46
CA SER A 225 14.85 -7.16 -32.19
C SER A 225 15.43 -6.06 -31.31
N ILE A 226 16.53 -6.36 -30.62
CA ILE A 226 17.21 -5.35 -29.79
C ILE A 226 17.99 -4.39 -30.70
N THR A 227 17.80 -3.09 -30.51
CA THR A 227 18.45 -2.05 -31.33
C THR A 227 19.92 -1.89 -30.95
N GLU A 228 20.20 -1.79 -29.65
CA GLU A 228 21.55 -1.60 -29.12
C GLU A 228 21.89 -2.71 -28.12
N PRO A 229 22.80 -3.64 -28.47
CA PRO A 229 23.09 -4.80 -27.62
C PRO A 229 23.97 -4.46 -26.42
N GLN A 230 24.53 -3.25 -26.32
CA GLN A 230 25.47 -2.88 -25.26
C GLN A 230 24.83 -2.97 -23.87
N GLU A 231 23.66 -2.35 -23.66
CA GLU A 231 22.95 -2.42 -22.38
C GLU A 231 22.57 -3.86 -22.02
N LEU A 232 22.15 -4.65 -23.01
CA LEU A 232 21.84 -6.07 -22.81
C LEU A 232 23.09 -6.86 -22.38
N GLN A 233 24.23 -6.61 -23.01
CA GLN A 233 25.50 -7.26 -22.67
C GLN A 233 25.92 -6.91 -21.26
N GLU A 234 25.84 -5.64 -20.87
CA GLU A 234 26.16 -5.19 -19.51
C GLU A 234 25.25 -5.84 -18.45
N ILE A 235 23.94 -5.94 -18.72
CA ILE A 235 22.99 -6.66 -17.86
C ILE A 235 23.40 -8.14 -17.73
N CYS A 236 23.68 -8.79 -18.86
CA CYS A 236 24.04 -10.21 -18.91
C CYS A 236 25.36 -10.52 -18.21
N GLU A 237 26.35 -9.63 -18.31
CA GLU A 237 27.60 -9.70 -17.54
C GLU A 237 27.34 -9.60 -16.03
N LEU A 238 26.49 -8.66 -15.61
CA LEU A 238 26.18 -8.42 -14.19
C LEU A 238 25.50 -9.65 -13.54
N ILE A 239 24.57 -10.29 -14.25
CA ILE A 239 23.82 -11.44 -13.71
C ILE A 239 24.43 -12.80 -14.09
N GLY A 240 25.48 -12.81 -14.91
CA GLY A 240 26.13 -14.01 -15.45
C GLY A 240 25.19 -14.86 -16.31
N LEU A 241 24.51 -14.26 -17.29
CA LEU A 241 23.61 -14.91 -18.24
C LEU A 241 24.16 -14.81 -19.67
N ASP A 242 23.78 -15.75 -20.54
CA ASP A 242 24.09 -15.65 -21.98
C ASP A 242 23.21 -14.57 -22.65
N PRO A 243 23.80 -13.59 -23.37
CA PRO A 243 23.04 -12.52 -24.02
C PRO A 243 21.97 -13.02 -24.99
N GLY A 244 22.26 -14.10 -25.73
CA GLY A 244 21.30 -14.67 -26.68
C GLY A 244 20.07 -15.28 -26.01
N MET A 245 20.20 -15.75 -24.77
CA MET A 245 19.07 -16.25 -23.99
C MET A 245 18.11 -15.12 -23.59
N LEU A 246 18.65 -13.99 -23.11
CA LEU A 246 17.82 -12.85 -22.71
C LEU A 246 17.18 -12.15 -23.91
N GLU A 247 17.92 -11.98 -25.01
CA GLU A 247 17.39 -11.46 -26.27
C GLU A 247 16.23 -12.31 -26.77
N LYS A 248 16.40 -13.63 -26.83
CA LYS A 248 15.34 -14.54 -27.25
C LYS A 248 14.11 -14.45 -26.34
N ALA A 249 14.30 -14.34 -25.02
CA ALA A 249 13.20 -14.24 -24.07
C ALA A 249 12.43 -12.91 -24.17
N LEU A 250 13.10 -11.81 -24.55
CA LEU A 250 12.47 -10.50 -24.76
C LEU A 250 11.77 -10.39 -26.12
N CYS A 251 12.28 -11.08 -27.15
CA CYS A 251 11.78 -10.97 -28.53
C CYS A 251 10.84 -12.10 -28.96
N SER A 252 10.72 -13.17 -28.17
CA SER A 252 9.88 -14.31 -28.49
C SER A 252 9.19 -14.90 -27.26
N ARG A 253 8.09 -15.62 -27.52
CA ARG A 253 7.34 -16.36 -26.51
C ARG A 253 7.14 -17.80 -26.96
N THR A 254 7.41 -18.72 -26.04
CA THR A 254 7.23 -20.14 -26.24
C THR A 254 5.93 -20.60 -25.60
N VAL A 255 5.04 -21.19 -26.40
CA VAL A 255 3.80 -21.83 -25.95
C VAL A 255 3.96 -23.34 -26.06
N LYS A 256 3.91 -24.02 -24.91
CA LYS A 256 3.88 -25.49 -24.84
C LYS A 256 2.44 -25.97 -24.79
N ALA A 257 1.94 -26.50 -25.91
CA ALA A 257 0.75 -27.34 -25.94
C ALA A 257 1.15 -28.80 -25.67
N ARG A 258 0.23 -29.65 -25.22
CA ARG A 258 0.49 -30.98 -24.64
C ARG A 258 1.55 -31.84 -25.36
N ASN A 259 1.69 -31.73 -26.69
CA ASN A 259 2.72 -32.44 -27.48
C ASN A 259 3.60 -31.54 -28.36
N GLU A 260 3.39 -30.21 -28.38
CA GLU A 260 4.08 -29.30 -29.31
C GLU A 260 4.57 -28.04 -28.59
N THR A 261 5.80 -27.64 -28.91
CA THR A 261 6.39 -26.38 -28.43
C THR A 261 6.47 -25.43 -29.61
N VAL A 262 5.62 -24.41 -29.60
CA VAL A 262 5.57 -23.39 -30.64
C VAL A 262 6.25 -22.13 -30.13
N VAL A 263 7.24 -21.62 -30.85
CA VAL A 263 7.88 -20.33 -30.57
C VAL A 263 7.25 -19.29 -31.48
N THR A 264 6.71 -18.23 -30.90
CA THR A 264 6.09 -17.11 -31.60
C THR A 264 6.93 -15.86 -31.35
N THR A 265 7.25 -15.10 -32.40
CA THR A 265 7.92 -13.80 -32.24
C THR A 265 6.95 -12.74 -31.77
N LEU A 266 7.47 -11.79 -31.00
CA LEU A 266 6.71 -10.68 -30.45
C LEU A 266 6.83 -9.45 -31.35
N THR A 267 5.80 -8.62 -31.37
CA THR A 267 5.87 -7.28 -31.98
C THR A 267 6.63 -6.32 -31.07
N VAL A 268 7.01 -5.13 -31.58
CA VAL A 268 7.72 -4.12 -30.77
C VAL A 268 6.95 -3.73 -29.50
N PRO A 269 5.64 -3.41 -29.55
CA PRO A 269 4.87 -3.13 -28.33
C PRO A 269 4.84 -4.30 -27.34
N GLN A 270 4.73 -5.55 -27.84
CA GLN A 270 4.74 -6.75 -26.98
C GLN A 270 6.10 -7.00 -26.33
N GLY A 271 7.19 -6.69 -27.03
CA GLY A 271 8.54 -6.76 -26.46
C GLY A 271 8.75 -5.73 -25.35
N TYR A 272 8.31 -4.48 -25.54
CA TYR A 272 8.37 -3.45 -24.49
C TYR A 272 7.53 -3.85 -23.28
N TYR A 273 6.34 -4.41 -23.52
CA TYR A 273 5.51 -4.97 -22.46
C TYR A 273 6.25 -6.06 -21.67
N GLY A 274 6.89 -7.02 -22.36
CA GLY A 274 7.66 -8.09 -21.71
C GLY A 274 8.85 -7.58 -20.89
N ARG A 275 9.57 -6.57 -21.40
CA ARG A 275 10.66 -5.87 -20.71
C ARG A 275 10.19 -5.21 -19.41
N ASP A 276 9.11 -4.44 -19.50
CA ASP A 276 8.58 -3.69 -18.35
C ASP A 276 7.94 -4.63 -17.31
N ALA A 277 7.26 -5.69 -17.76
CA ALA A 277 6.76 -6.75 -16.88
C ALA A 277 7.91 -7.46 -16.15
N LEU A 278 9.02 -7.75 -16.84
CA LEU A 278 10.22 -8.31 -16.19
C LEU A 278 10.79 -7.37 -15.13
N ALA A 279 10.98 -6.09 -15.46
CA ALA A 279 11.50 -5.10 -14.53
C ALA A 279 10.64 -4.96 -13.27
N LYS A 280 9.31 -4.84 -13.42
CA LYS A 280 8.35 -4.78 -12.32
C LYS A 280 8.36 -6.05 -11.47
N ASN A 281 8.40 -7.23 -12.11
CA ASN A 281 8.44 -8.51 -11.40
C ASN A 281 9.75 -8.71 -10.63
N ILE A 282 10.91 -8.32 -11.20
CA ILE A 282 12.19 -8.36 -10.48
C ILE A 282 12.11 -7.47 -9.23
N TYR A 283 11.65 -6.22 -9.39
CA TYR A 283 11.56 -5.26 -8.29
C TYR A 283 10.60 -5.73 -7.18
N SER A 284 9.39 -6.15 -7.56
CA SER A 284 8.36 -6.65 -6.64
C SER A 284 8.86 -7.87 -5.83
N ARG A 285 9.46 -8.86 -6.51
CA ARG A 285 9.98 -10.05 -5.83
C ARG A 285 11.23 -9.76 -4.99
N LEU A 286 12.07 -8.82 -5.41
CA LEU A 286 13.19 -8.35 -4.60
C LEU A 286 12.70 -7.71 -3.30
N PHE A 287 11.62 -6.94 -3.36
CA PHE A 287 10.97 -6.36 -2.19
C PHE A 287 10.41 -7.45 -1.26
N ASP A 288 9.69 -8.44 -1.80
CA ASP A 288 9.21 -9.58 -1.00
C ASP A 288 10.34 -10.38 -0.35
N TRP A 289 11.44 -10.57 -1.08
CA TRP A 289 12.65 -11.19 -0.55
C TRP A 289 13.25 -10.36 0.59
N LEU A 290 13.35 -9.04 0.43
CA LEU A 290 13.86 -8.13 1.45
C LEU A 290 13.03 -8.23 2.73
N VAL A 291 11.70 -8.17 2.62
CA VAL A 291 10.78 -8.35 3.75
C VAL A 291 10.97 -9.71 4.42
N THR A 292 11.07 -10.78 3.64
CA THR A 292 11.32 -12.14 4.15
C THR A 292 12.66 -12.24 4.89
N ARG A 293 13.70 -11.59 4.35
CA ARG A 293 15.04 -11.58 4.93
C ARG A 293 15.12 -10.76 6.23
N ILE A 294 14.40 -9.64 6.31
CA ILE A 294 14.22 -8.86 7.55
C ILE A 294 13.47 -9.72 8.58
N ASN A 295 12.35 -10.33 8.18
CA ASN A 295 11.55 -11.20 9.05
C ASN A 295 12.35 -12.37 9.62
N THR A 296 13.25 -12.96 8.85
CA THR A 296 14.16 -14.02 9.31
C THR A 296 15.09 -13.53 10.43
N SER A 297 15.50 -12.26 10.40
CA SER A 297 16.39 -11.65 11.40
C SER A 297 15.70 -11.39 12.73
N ILE A 298 14.40 -11.13 12.70
CA ILE A 298 13.57 -10.86 13.89
C ILE A 298 12.72 -12.07 14.32
N GLN A 299 12.86 -13.21 13.64
CA GLN A 299 12.05 -14.39 13.88
C GLN A 299 12.32 -14.98 15.29
N VAL A 300 11.25 -15.13 16.06
CA VAL A 300 11.32 -15.78 17.38
C VAL A 300 11.46 -17.29 17.20
N LYS A 301 12.50 -17.89 17.80
CA LYS A 301 12.86 -19.32 17.69
C LYS A 301 12.13 -20.26 18.68
N SER A 302 11.35 -19.72 19.62
CA SER A 302 10.66 -20.51 20.66
C SER A 302 9.33 -21.10 20.16
N GLU A 303 9.02 -22.35 20.51
CA GLU A 303 7.74 -23.02 20.18
C GLU A 303 6.59 -22.70 21.16
N GLU A 304 6.81 -21.83 22.14
CA GLU A 304 5.79 -21.45 23.12
C GLU A 304 4.60 -20.72 22.48
N GLN A 305 3.43 -20.78 23.14
CA GLN A 305 2.26 -19.99 22.75
C GLN A 305 2.61 -18.50 22.73
N ARG A 306 2.25 -17.85 21.63
CA ARG A 306 2.61 -16.46 21.36
C ARG A 306 1.35 -15.59 21.39
N LYS A 307 1.51 -14.40 21.94
CA LYS A 307 0.54 -13.31 21.83
C LYS A 307 1.10 -12.27 20.88
N VAL A 308 0.26 -11.69 20.04
CA VAL A 308 0.68 -10.76 18.99
C VAL A 308 0.05 -9.39 19.22
N MET A 309 0.89 -8.36 19.18
CA MET A 309 0.45 -6.96 19.04
C MET A 309 1.00 -6.44 17.72
N GLY A 310 0.13 -6.31 16.73
CA GLY A 310 0.47 -5.78 15.41
C GLY A 310 0.20 -4.28 15.32
N VAL A 311 1.00 -3.58 14.52
CA VAL A 311 0.68 -2.24 14.02
C VAL A 311 0.50 -2.35 12.52
N LEU A 312 -0.64 -1.90 12.02
CA LEU A 312 -0.97 -1.90 10.61
C LEU A 312 -1.01 -0.45 10.13
N ASP A 313 0.05 0.00 9.48
CA ASP A 313 0.12 1.28 8.78
C ASP A 313 -0.40 1.08 7.36
N ILE A 314 -1.53 1.69 7.02
CA ILE A 314 -2.10 1.62 5.68
C ILE A 314 -2.24 3.00 5.05
N TYR A 315 -2.09 3.03 3.73
CA TYR A 315 -2.40 4.21 2.93
C TYR A 315 -3.84 4.67 3.18
N GLY A 316 -4.00 5.98 3.35
CA GLY A 316 -5.31 6.61 3.40
C GLY A 316 -6.03 6.54 2.05
N PHE A 317 -7.25 7.07 2.03
CA PHE A 317 -8.03 7.23 0.81
C PHE A 317 -7.35 8.24 -0.13
N GLU A 318 -7.34 7.97 -1.44
CA GLU A 318 -6.69 8.83 -2.44
C GLU A 318 -7.71 9.42 -3.42
N ILE A 319 -7.72 10.75 -3.54
CA ILE A 319 -8.52 11.47 -4.53
C ILE A 319 -7.61 12.47 -5.25
N PHE A 320 -7.12 12.09 -6.43
CA PHE A 320 -6.32 12.96 -7.28
C PHE A 320 -7.16 13.53 -8.43
N GLN A 321 -6.57 14.48 -9.16
CA GLN A 321 -7.17 15.00 -10.40
C GLN A 321 -7.31 13.89 -11.44
N ASP A 322 -6.29 13.02 -11.56
CA ASP A 322 -6.29 11.85 -12.43
C ASP A 322 -6.06 10.58 -11.60
N ASN A 323 -7.11 9.77 -11.42
CA ASN A 323 -7.03 8.50 -10.68
C ASN A 323 -6.93 7.31 -11.63
N GLY A 324 -5.90 6.49 -11.46
CA GLY A 324 -5.66 5.29 -12.25
C GLY A 324 -6.09 3.99 -11.55
N PHE A 325 -5.55 2.88 -12.04
CA PHE A 325 -5.76 1.54 -11.47
C PHE A 325 -5.21 1.44 -10.04
N GLU A 326 -4.10 2.10 -9.75
CA GLU A 326 -3.45 2.11 -8.45
C GLU A 326 -4.37 2.74 -7.39
N GLN A 327 -4.88 3.95 -7.65
CA GLN A 327 -5.86 4.62 -6.78
C GLN A 327 -7.12 3.78 -6.62
N PHE A 328 -7.58 3.12 -7.68
CA PHE A 328 -8.75 2.24 -7.62
C PHE A 328 -8.56 1.08 -6.63
N ILE A 329 -7.40 0.43 -6.64
CA ILE A 329 -7.06 -0.64 -5.68
C ILE A 329 -6.88 -0.10 -4.25
N ILE A 330 -6.23 1.05 -4.09
CA ILE A 330 -6.06 1.71 -2.78
C ILE A 330 -7.42 2.05 -2.17
N ASN A 331 -8.31 2.67 -2.94
CA ASN A 331 -9.64 3.06 -2.47
C ASN A 331 -10.53 1.84 -2.22
N TYR A 332 -10.41 0.77 -3.01
CA TYR A 332 -11.06 -0.50 -2.71
C TYR A 332 -10.61 -1.08 -1.35
N CYS A 333 -9.31 -1.06 -1.06
CA CYS A 333 -8.79 -1.54 0.23
C CYS A 333 -9.35 -0.70 1.39
N ASN A 334 -9.35 0.62 1.24
CA ASN A 334 -9.92 1.55 2.23
C ASN A 334 -11.43 1.33 2.43
N GLU A 335 -12.19 1.08 1.36
CA GLU A 335 -13.61 0.75 1.44
C GLU A 335 -13.86 -0.51 2.29
N LYS A 336 -13.04 -1.54 2.07
CA LYS A 336 -13.11 -2.79 2.84
C LYS A 336 -12.74 -2.58 4.31
N LEU A 337 -11.72 -1.77 4.60
CA LEU A 337 -11.32 -1.46 5.97
C LEU A 337 -12.39 -0.66 6.69
N GLN A 338 -12.98 0.33 6.01
CA GLN A 338 -14.06 1.15 6.56
C GLN A 338 -15.30 0.29 6.86
N GLN A 339 -15.65 -0.65 5.98
CA GLN A 339 -16.75 -1.59 6.24
C GLN A 339 -16.52 -2.41 7.52
N ILE A 340 -15.31 -2.93 7.70
CA ILE A 340 -14.97 -3.72 8.87
C ILE A 340 -14.97 -2.86 10.13
N PHE A 341 -14.39 -1.67 10.06
CA PHE A 341 -14.38 -0.72 11.16
C PHE A 341 -15.80 -0.43 11.66
N ILE A 342 -16.73 -0.10 10.76
CA ILE A 342 -18.12 0.20 11.11
C ILE A 342 -18.78 -1.04 11.73
N LEU A 343 -18.64 -2.21 11.11
CA LEU A 343 -19.26 -3.45 11.61
C LEU A 343 -18.73 -3.85 12.99
N MET A 344 -17.43 -3.76 13.21
CA MET A 344 -16.81 -4.11 14.50
C MET A 344 -17.23 -3.12 15.59
N THR A 345 -17.20 -1.81 15.30
CA THR A 345 -17.62 -0.77 16.24
C THR A 345 -19.09 -0.96 16.64
N LEU A 346 -19.99 -1.10 15.68
CA LEU A 346 -21.42 -1.30 15.96
C LEU A 346 -21.69 -2.58 16.76
N LYS A 347 -20.96 -3.66 16.45
CA LYS A 347 -21.08 -4.92 17.17
C LYS A 347 -20.63 -4.79 18.62
N GLU A 348 -19.48 -4.14 18.86
CA GLU A 348 -18.96 -3.91 20.20
C GLU A 348 -19.92 -3.06 21.04
N GLU A 349 -20.44 -1.97 20.47
CA GLU A 349 -21.45 -1.12 21.14
C GLU A 349 -22.73 -1.92 21.45
N GLN A 350 -23.23 -2.72 20.51
CA GLN A 350 -24.41 -3.56 20.74
C GLN A 350 -24.21 -4.57 21.87
N GLU A 351 -23.04 -5.22 21.92
CA GLU A 351 -22.70 -6.16 22.98
C GLU A 351 -22.62 -5.48 24.36
N GLU A 352 -22.16 -4.24 24.42
CA GLU A 352 -22.13 -3.45 25.66
C GLU A 352 -23.54 -3.06 26.11
N TYR A 353 -24.40 -2.57 25.21
CA TYR A 353 -25.80 -2.25 25.52
C TYR A 353 -26.55 -3.46 26.07
N VAL A 354 -26.36 -4.63 25.45
CA VAL A 354 -26.97 -5.89 25.92
C VAL A 354 -26.44 -6.28 27.30
N ARG A 355 -25.13 -6.10 27.56
CA ARG A 355 -24.52 -6.40 28.85
C ARG A 355 -25.06 -5.51 29.97
N GLU A 356 -25.25 -4.23 29.70
CA GLU A 356 -25.81 -3.25 30.63
C GLU A 356 -27.34 -3.32 30.74
N GLY A 357 -28.00 -4.18 29.96
CA GLY A 357 -29.46 -4.34 29.97
C GLY A 357 -30.21 -3.16 29.35
N ILE A 358 -29.54 -2.37 28.48
CA ILE A 358 -30.11 -1.21 27.80
C ILE A 358 -30.67 -1.64 26.44
N GLN A 359 -31.87 -1.15 26.10
CA GLN A 359 -32.47 -1.45 24.81
C GLN A 359 -31.70 -0.79 23.67
N TRP A 360 -31.22 -1.61 22.72
CA TRP A 360 -30.60 -1.14 21.49
C TRP A 360 -31.63 -0.39 20.61
N THR A 361 -31.28 0.82 20.21
CA THR A 361 -32.00 1.56 19.19
C THR A 361 -31.22 1.46 17.88
N PRO A 362 -31.82 0.94 16.79
CA PRO A 362 -31.14 0.85 15.50
C PRO A 362 -30.65 2.22 15.02
N VAL A 363 -29.35 2.32 14.76
CA VAL A 363 -28.70 3.51 14.18
C VAL A 363 -28.65 3.32 12.67
N GLU A 364 -29.10 4.32 11.92
CA GLU A 364 -28.92 4.34 10.47
C GLU A 364 -27.46 4.69 10.16
N PHE A 365 -26.80 3.83 9.38
CA PHE A 365 -25.44 4.05 8.91
C PHE A 365 -25.32 3.62 7.45
N PHE A 366 -24.27 4.09 6.79
CA PHE A 366 -23.98 3.72 5.41
C PHE A 366 -23.30 2.34 5.35
N ASP A 367 -23.91 1.38 4.63
CA ASP A 367 -23.32 0.06 4.43
C ASP A 367 -22.41 0.03 3.20
N ASN A 368 -21.11 0.10 3.44
CA ASN A 368 -20.07 0.06 2.42
C ASN A 368 -20.01 -1.29 1.68
N THR A 369 -20.71 -2.33 2.16
CA THR A 369 -20.80 -3.64 1.47
C THR A 369 -21.32 -3.49 0.04
N ILE A 370 -22.17 -2.49 -0.24
CA ILE A 370 -22.70 -2.27 -1.58
C ILE A 370 -21.60 -1.86 -2.58
N ILE A 371 -20.63 -1.03 -2.15
CA ILE A 371 -19.49 -0.60 -2.97
C ILE A 371 -18.44 -1.71 -3.02
N CYS A 372 -18.21 -2.41 -1.91
CA CYS A 372 -17.32 -3.57 -1.87
C CYS A 372 -17.77 -4.63 -2.89
N ASN A 373 -19.07 -4.95 -2.93
CA ASN A 373 -19.65 -5.90 -3.87
C ASN A 373 -19.58 -5.40 -5.33
N LEU A 374 -19.81 -4.11 -5.58
CA LEU A 374 -19.63 -3.52 -6.90
C LEU A 374 -18.22 -3.79 -7.45
N ILE A 375 -17.19 -3.73 -6.59
CA ILE A 375 -15.79 -3.90 -6.99
C ILE A 375 -15.37 -5.37 -7.03
N GLU A 376 -15.63 -6.12 -5.95
CA GLU A 376 -14.99 -7.41 -5.69
C GLU A 376 -15.83 -8.62 -6.08
N ASN A 377 -17.11 -8.48 -6.43
CA ASN A 377 -17.97 -9.63 -6.70
C ASN A 377 -17.34 -10.54 -7.78
N SER A 378 -17.20 -11.83 -7.47
CA SER A 378 -16.46 -12.77 -8.32
C SER A 378 -17.13 -13.05 -9.67
N THR A 379 -18.43 -12.76 -9.81
CA THR A 379 -19.18 -13.00 -11.05
C THR A 379 -19.43 -11.70 -11.79
N ASN A 380 -19.86 -10.65 -11.06
CA ASN A 380 -20.34 -9.40 -11.65
C ASN A 380 -19.65 -8.15 -11.06
N GLY A 381 -18.46 -8.28 -10.48
CA GLY A 381 -17.69 -7.16 -9.94
C GLY A 381 -16.76 -6.54 -10.99
N ILE A 382 -16.36 -5.28 -10.78
CA ILE A 382 -15.44 -4.58 -11.69
C ILE A 382 -14.13 -5.36 -11.89
N LEU A 383 -13.55 -5.94 -10.82
CA LEU A 383 -12.32 -6.74 -10.92
C LEU A 383 -12.52 -8.01 -11.74
N ALA A 384 -13.64 -8.71 -11.56
CA ALA A 384 -13.96 -9.90 -12.35
C ALA A 384 -14.12 -9.58 -13.84
N MET A 385 -14.74 -8.43 -14.16
CA MET A 385 -14.87 -7.97 -15.54
C MET A 385 -13.51 -7.59 -16.14
N LEU A 386 -12.63 -6.99 -15.35
CA LEU A 386 -11.27 -6.64 -15.78
C LEU A 386 -10.45 -7.90 -16.07
N ASP A 387 -10.55 -8.92 -15.22
CA ASP A 387 -9.90 -10.22 -15.43
C ASP A 387 -10.40 -10.92 -16.69
N GLU A 388 -11.71 -10.87 -16.96
CA GLU A 388 -12.30 -11.46 -18.17
C GLU A 388 -11.83 -10.75 -19.44
N GLU A 389 -11.75 -9.41 -19.44
CA GLU A 389 -11.22 -8.65 -20.58
C GLU A 389 -9.73 -8.94 -20.81
N CYS A 390 -8.93 -9.17 -19.76
CA CYS A 390 -7.52 -9.55 -19.89
C CYS A 390 -7.34 -10.93 -20.55
N LEU A 391 -8.29 -11.85 -20.35
CA LEU A 391 -8.24 -13.23 -20.86
C LEU A 391 -8.93 -13.41 -22.22
N ARG A 392 -9.61 -12.38 -22.74
CA ARG A 392 -10.39 -12.47 -23.97
C ARG A 392 -9.48 -12.63 -25.20
N PRO A 393 -9.76 -13.59 -26.10
CA PRO A 393 -9.09 -13.65 -27.40
C PRO A 393 -9.51 -12.48 -28.30
N GLY A 394 -8.56 -11.71 -28.83
CA GLY A 394 -8.81 -10.64 -29.79
C GLY A 394 -8.11 -9.32 -29.46
N VAL A 395 -8.50 -8.24 -30.15
CA VAL A 395 -8.03 -6.89 -29.80
C VAL A 395 -8.76 -6.46 -28.55
N VAL A 396 -8.04 -6.47 -27.43
CA VAL A 396 -8.52 -5.97 -26.15
C VAL A 396 -8.30 -4.45 -26.14
N ASN A 397 -9.33 -3.68 -25.82
CA ASN A 397 -9.21 -2.23 -25.66
C ASN A 397 -9.95 -1.77 -24.40
N GLU A 398 -9.53 -0.63 -23.86
CA GLU A 398 -10.09 -0.08 -22.62
C GLU A 398 -11.56 0.35 -22.82
N ASP A 399 -11.93 0.67 -24.06
CA ASP A 399 -13.28 1.06 -24.42
C ASP A 399 -14.25 -0.13 -24.29
N THR A 400 -13.85 -1.37 -24.64
CA THR A 400 -14.68 -2.58 -24.48
C THR A 400 -14.91 -2.88 -23.02
N PHE A 401 -13.88 -2.72 -22.19
CA PHE A 401 -14.00 -2.83 -20.75
C PHE A 401 -15.02 -1.81 -20.21
N LEU A 402 -14.89 -0.54 -20.56
CA LEU A 402 -15.81 0.51 -20.10
C LEU A 402 -17.24 0.29 -20.60
N THR A 403 -17.45 -0.10 -21.86
CA THR A 403 -18.78 -0.45 -22.39
C THR A 403 -19.40 -1.60 -21.60
N LYS A 404 -18.61 -2.62 -21.24
CA LYS A 404 -19.09 -3.76 -20.44
C LYS A 404 -19.51 -3.32 -19.04
N LEU A 405 -18.72 -2.46 -18.39
CA LEU A 405 -19.10 -1.87 -17.10
C LEU A 405 -20.40 -1.05 -17.21
N ASN A 406 -20.54 -0.24 -18.27
CA ASN A 406 -21.73 0.57 -18.50
C ASN A 406 -22.99 -0.28 -18.66
N GLN A 407 -22.90 -1.41 -19.37
CA GLN A 407 -24.02 -2.33 -19.55
C GLN A 407 -24.43 -3.00 -18.24
N LEU A 408 -23.47 -3.46 -17.43
CA LEU A 408 -23.73 -4.18 -16.18
C LEU A 408 -24.22 -3.26 -15.06
N PHE A 409 -23.66 -2.06 -14.95
CA PHE A 409 -23.88 -1.15 -13.83
C PHE A 409 -24.73 0.07 -14.16
N ALA A 410 -25.42 0.10 -15.31
CA ALA A 410 -26.26 1.22 -15.74
C ALA A 410 -27.26 1.71 -14.67
N SER A 411 -27.83 0.77 -13.90
CA SER A 411 -28.82 1.04 -12.85
C SER A 411 -28.22 1.10 -11.44
N HIS A 412 -26.91 0.85 -11.28
CA HIS A 412 -26.28 0.86 -9.97
C HIS A 412 -26.18 2.30 -9.44
N LYS A 413 -26.53 2.51 -8.17
CA LYS A 413 -26.57 3.87 -7.57
C LYS A 413 -25.19 4.49 -7.41
N HIS A 414 -24.19 3.66 -7.10
CA HIS A 414 -22.81 4.08 -6.84
C HIS A 414 -21.89 4.03 -8.07
N TYR A 415 -22.44 3.79 -9.27
CA TYR A 415 -21.66 3.77 -10.51
C TYR A 415 -22.18 4.85 -11.45
N GLU A 416 -21.26 5.65 -11.98
CA GLU A 416 -21.55 6.66 -12.99
C GLU A 416 -20.51 6.59 -14.11
N SER A 417 -20.98 6.73 -15.34
CA SER A 417 -20.16 6.96 -16.53
C SER A 417 -20.88 7.95 -17.44
N LYS A 418 -20.15 8.53 -18.40
CA LYS A 418 -20.74 9.50 -19.34
C LYS A 418 -21.96 8.93 -20.05
N GLU A 419 -21.92 7.66 -20.43
CA GLU A 419 -23.01 6.95 -21.09
C GLU A 419 -24.23 6.80 -20.17
N THR A 420 -24.03 6.35 -18.93
CA THR A 420 -25.12 6.18 -17.96
C THR A 420 -25.77 7.50 -17.56
N GLN A 421 -24.99 8.58 -17.41
CA GLN A 421 -25.51 9.91 -17.09
C GLN A 421 -26.28 10.51 -18.27
N ASN A 422 -25.77 10.37 -19.49
CA ASN A 422 -26.50 10.77 -20.70
C ASN A 422 -27.83 10.02 -20.84
N ALA A 423 -27.86 8.71 -20.55
CA ALA A 423 -29.09 7.91 -20.54
C ALA A 423 -30.11 8.42 -19.50
N ARG A 424 -29.63 8.93 -18.36
CA ARG A 424 -30.45 9.61 -17.33
C ARG A 424 -30.75 11.08 -17.64
N ARG A 425 -30.31 11.60 -18.80
CA ARG A 425 -30.43 13.01 -19.24
C ARG A 425 -29.76 14.00 -18.28
N VAL A 426 -28.71 13.57 -17.60
CA VAL A 426 -27.87 14.42 -16.74
C VAL A 426 -26.61 14.78 -17.50
N MET A 427 -26.38 16.09 -17.72
CA MET A 427 -25.16 16.59 -18.34
C MET A 427 -24.11 16.85 -17.26
N ASP A 428 -23.11 15.99 -17.18
CA ASP A 428 -21.97 16.16 -16.28
C ASP A 428 -20.69 16.40 -17.08
N ALA A 429 -20.23 17.66 -17.08
CA ALA A 429 -19.02 18.08 -17.78
C ALA A 429 -17.73 17.57 -17.11
N SER A 430 -17.79 17.15 -15.85
CA SER A 430 -16.64 16.64 -15.09
C SER A 430 -16.31 15.17 -15.38
N LEU A 431 -17.14 14.48 -16.18
CA LEU A 431 -16.99 13.06 -16.49
C LEU A 431 -16.52 12.86 -17.94
N ALA A 432 -15.23 12.58 -18.11
CA ALA A 432 -14.63 12.36 -19.42
C ALA A 432 -15.09 11.03 -20.07
N PRO A 433 -14.99 10.87 -21.41
CA PRO A 433 -15.49 9.69 -22.13
C PRO A 433 -14.85 8.35 -21.71
N ARG A 434 -13.57 8.36 -21.33
CA ARG A 434 -12.81 7.19 -20.87
C ARG A 434 -12.72 7.09 -19.34
N CYS A 435 -13.75 7.58 -18.66
CA CYS A 435 -13.79 7.53 -17.21
C CYS A 435 -15.10 6.91 -16.72
N PHE A 436 -14.99 6.20 -15.60
CA PHE A 436 -16.12 5.87 -14.74
C PHE A 436 -15.89 6.50 -13.37
N ARG A 437 -16.95 6.62 -12.59
CA ARG A 437 -16.93 7.22 -11.27
C ARG A 437 -17.66 6.32 -10.30
N ILE A 438 -17.06 6.16 -9.12
CA ILE A 438 -17.64 5.43 -8.00
C ILE A 438 -17.95 6.40 -6.88
N HIS A 439 -19.12 6.22 -6.26
CA HIS A 439 -19.49 6.95 -5.05
C HIS A 439 -19.02 6.15 -3.85
N HIS A 440 -17.80 6.45 -3.41
CA HIS A 440 -17.19 5.89 -2.21
C HIS A 440 -17.73 6.54 -0.94
N TYR A 441 -17.41 5.98 0.22
CA TYR A 441 -17.75 6.60 1.51
C TYR A 441 -17.11 7.98 1.72
N ALA A 442 -15.92 8.20 1.16
CA ALA A 442 -15.19 9.47 1.22
C ALA A 442 -15.58 10.44 0.11
N GLY A 443 -16.50 10.06 -0.79
CA GLY A 443 -17.00 10.92 -1.86
C GLY A 443 -16.89 10.31 -3.26
N LYS A 444 -17.11 11.16 -4.27
CA LYS A 444 -17.14 10.74 -5.68
C LYS A 444 -15.73 10.74 -6.26
N VAL A 445 -15.23 9.58 -6.68
CA VAL A 445 -13.91 9.45 -7.30
C VAL A 445 -14.06 9.05 -8.76
N THR A 446 -13.41 9.80 -9.66
CA THR A 446 -13.42 9.55 -11.10
C THR A 446 -12.13 8.85 -11.51
N TYR A 447 -12.24 7.68 -12.11
CA TYR A 447 -11.14 6.84 -12.55
C TYR A 447 -11.03 6.83 -14.08
N ASN A 448 -9.83 7.05 -14.59
CA ASN A 448 -9.51 6.94 -16.00
C ASN A 448 -9.16 5.48 -16.34
N VAL A 449 -9.88 4.87 -17.29
CA VAL A 449 -9.65 3.46 -17.65
C VAL A 449 -8.33 3.22 -18.38
N THR A 450 -7.61 4.28 -18.76
CA THR A 450 -6.35 4.15 -19.48
C THR A 450 -5.27 3.42 -18.67
N GLY A 451 -4.72 2.36 -19.27
CA GLY A 451 -3.77 1.44 -18.67
C GLY A 451 -4.36 0.38 -17.74
N PHE A 452 -5.68 0.33 -17.50
CA PHE A 452 -6.26 -0.64 -16.55
C PHE A 452 -5.98 -2.09 -16.93
N ILE A 453 -6.18 -2.43 -18.20
CA ILE A 453 -6.00 -3.79 -18.71
C ILE A 453 -4.51 -4.16 -18.68
N GLU A 454 -3.64 -3.27 -19.14
CA GLU A 454 -2.20 -3.48 -19.13
C GLU A 454 -1.66 -3.68 -17.72
N LYS A 455 -2.10 -2.85 -16.76
CA LYS A 455 -1.71 -2.95 -15.35
C LYS A 455 -2.27 -4.20 -14.67
N ASN A 456 -3.45 -4.67 -15.07
CA ASN A 456 -4.05 -5.88 -14.50
C ASN A 456 -3.43 -7.16 -15.07
N ASN A 457 -3.05 -7.14 -16.34
CA ASN A 457 -2.59 -8.30 -17.09
C ASN A 457 -1.12 -8.67 -16.83
N ASP A 458 -0.49 -8.19 -15.73
CA ASP A 458 0.94 -8.27 -15.34
C ASP A 458 1.57 -9.69 -15.43
N LEU A 459 1.61 -10.22 -16.66
CA LEU A 459 1.92 -11.58 -17.03
C LEU A 459 3.37 -11.61 -17.47
N LEU A 460 4.22 -12.14 -16.58
CA LEU A 460 5.57 -12.49 -16.95
C LEU A 460 5.56 -13.73 -17.86
N PHE A 461 6.08 -13.60 -19.08
CA PHE A 461 6.22 -14.75 -19.96
C PHE A 461 7.17 -15.78 -19.34
N ARG A 462 6.84 -17.07 -19.51
CA ARG A 462 7.63 -18.17 -18.97
C ARG A 462 9.10 -18.10 -19.40
N ASP A 463 9.36 -17.70 -20.64
CA ASP A 463 10.72 -17.61 -21.18
C ASP A 463 11.57 -16.59 -20.41
N LEU A 464 10.97 -15.50 -19.93
CA LEU A 464 11.62 -14.50 -19.08
C LEU A 464 11.94 -15.09 -17.70
N SER A 465 10.99 -15.78 -17.05
CA SER A 465 11.26 -16.49 -15.79
C SER A 465 12.38 -17.54 -15.95
N GLN A 466 12.40 -18.27 -17.07
CA GLN A 466 13.43 -19.27 -17.35
C GLN A 466 14.81 -18.63 -17.56
N ALA A 467 14.89 -17.51 -18.27
CA ALA A 467 16.12 -16.76 -18.43
C ALA A 467 16.66 -16.27 -17.08
N MET A 468 15.80 -15.73 -16.21
CA MET A 468 16.22 -15.29 -14.87
C MET A 468 16.66 -16.45 -13.98
N TRP A 469 15.99 -17.60 -14.05
CA TRP A 469 16.40 -18.81 -13.33
C TRP A 469 17.74 -19.38 -13.80
N ALA A 470 18.07 -19.21 -15.08
CA ALA A 470 19.34 -19.64 -15.66
C ALA A 470 20.53 -18.73 -15.30
N SER A 471 20.27 -17.56 -14.70
CA SER A 471 21.32 -16.64 -14.26
C SER A 471 22.24 -17.28 -13.20
N ARG A 472 23.51 -16.87 -13.18
CA ARG A 472 24.48 -17.29 -12.15
C ARG A 472 24.34 -16.49 -10.85
N HIS A 473 23.62 -15.37 -10.90
CA HIS A 473 23.36 -14.52 -9.75
C HIS A 473 22.39 -15.20 -8.77
N SER A 474 22.87 -15.53 -7.57
CA SER A 474 22.15 -16.35 -6.59
C SER A 474 20.81 -15.75 -6.15
N LEU A 475 20.79 -14.45 -5.82
CA LEU A 475 19.58 -13.74 -5.41
C LEU A 475 18.56 -13.71 -6.55
N LEU A 476 18.92 -13.18 -7.73
CA LEU A 476 18.03 -13.15 -8.89
C LEU A 476 17.45 -14.53 -9.23
N ARG A 477 18.27 -15.58 -9.26
CA ARG A 477 17.78 -16.95 -9.47
C ARG A 477 16.75 -17.38 -8.41
N SER A 478 16.97 -17.04 -7.14
CA SER A 478 16.02 -17.35 -6.06
C SER A 478 14.67 -16.62 -6.20
N LEU A 479 14.63 -15.49 -6.90
CA LEU A 479 13.40 -14.74 -7.16
C LEU A 479 12.50 -15.42 -8.20
N PHE A 480 13.01 -16.33 -9.04
CA PHE A 480 12.25 -16.97 -10.13
C PHE A 480 12.19 -18.50 -10.03
N PRO A 481 11.67 -19.08 -8.92
CA PRO A 481 11.62 -20.53 -8.74
C PRO A 481 10.75 -21.25 -9.77
N GLU A 482 9.77 -20.57 -10.38
CA GLU A 482 8.92 -21.11 -11.45
C GLU A 482 9.63 -21.20 -12.81
N GLY A 483 10.79 -20.54 -12.95
CA GLY A 483 11.67 -20.70 -14.10
C GLY A 483 12.34 -22.07 -14.18
N ASP A 484 12.27 -22.88 -13.12
CA ASP A 484 12.80 -24.25 -13.10
C ASP A 484 12.10 -25.13 -14.15
N PRO A 485 12.82 -25.63 -15.17
CA PRO A 485 12.24 -26.51 -16.19
C PRO A 485 11.65 -27.81 -15.61
N LEU A 486 12.08 -28.22 -14.41
CA LEU A 486 11.59 -29.41 -13.72
C LEU A 486 10.24 -29.19 -13.01
N LYS A 487 9.92 -27.95 -12.63
CA LYS A 487 8.66 -27.58 -11.96
C LYS A 487 7.70 -26.94 -12.95
N VAL A 488 7.13 -27.75 -13.85
CA VAL A 488 6.18 -27.25 -14.85
C VAL A 488 4.82 -26.95 -14.21
N SER A 489 4.58 -25.67 -13.87
CA SER A 489 3.21 -25.20 -13.59
C SER A 489 2.48 -24.92 -14.91
N LEU A 490 1.33 -25.54 -15.10
CA LEU A 490 0.42 -25.28 -16.23
C LEU A 490 -0.63 -24.21 -15.89
N LYS A 491 -0.63 -23.67 -14.66
CA LYS A 491 -1.58 -22.63 -14.25
C LYS A 491 -1.12 -21.27 -14.77
N LEU A 492 -2.05 -20.53 -15.36
CA LEU A 492 -1.85 -19.12 -15.68
C LEU A 492 -1.54 -18.35 -14.38
N PRO A 493 -0.59 -17.40 -14.41
CA PRO A 493 -0.40 -16.49 -13.29
C PRO A 493 -1.71 -15.73 -13.02
N PRO A 494 -2.06 -15.49 -11.74
CA PRO A 494 -3.21 -14.65 -11.42
C PRO A 494 -2.94 -13.20 -11.83
N THR A 495 -3.98 -12.50 -12.27
CA THR A 495 -3.96 -11.07 -12.58
C THR A 495 -3.66 -10.22 -11.33
N ALA A 496 -3.17 -9.00 -11.51
CA ALA A 496 -2.88 -8.11 -10.40
C ALA A 496 -4.12 -7.87 -9.52
N GLY A 497 -5.28 -7.61 -10.13
CA GLY A 497 -6.56 -7.43 -9.44
C GLY A 497 -6.97 -8.63 -8.58
N TYR A 498 -6.76 -9.86 -9.07
CA TYR A 498 -7.01 -11.07 -8.29
C TYR A 498 -6.05 -11.21 -7.11
N GLN A 499 -4.75 -10.93 -7.32
CA GLN A 499 -3.74 -10.97 -6.26
C GLN A 499 -4.06 -9.95 -5.16
N PHE A 500 -4.39 -8.71 -5.54
CA PHE A 500 -4.78 -7.66 -4.59
C PHE A 500 -6.06 -8.03 -3.84
N LYS A 501 -7.11 -8.50 -4.53
CA LYS A 501 -8.34 -8.97 -3.88
C LYS A 501 -8.05 -10.06 -2.85
N SER A 502 -7.19 -11.02 -3.19
CA SER A 502 -6.80 -12.11 -2.30
C SER A 502 -5.99 -11.61 -1.09
N SER A 503 -5.07 -10.66 -1.31
CA SER A 503 -4.28 -10.02 -0.26
C SER A 503 -5.16 -9.24 0.72
N VAL A 504 -6.09 -8.42 0.22
CA VAL A 504 -7.07 -7.69 1.04
C VAL A 504 -7.95 -8.65 1.82
N ALA A 505 -8.44 -9.73 1.21
CA ALA A 505 -9.22 -10.74 1.93
C ALA A 505 -8.42 -11.42 3.06
N MET A 506 -7.13 -11.70 2.84
CA MET A 506 -6.24 -12.25 3.87
C MET A 506 -5.99 -11.25 5.00
N LEU A 507 -5.77 -9.98 4.67
CA LEU A 507 -5.65 -8.89 5.64
C LEU A 507 -6.89 -8.80 6.52
N MET A 508 -8.07 -8.82 5.92
CA MET A 508 -9.34 -8.75 6.65
C MET A 508 -9.53 -9.94 7.58
N LYS A 509 -9.22 -11.15 7.12
CA LYS A 509 -9.25 -12.35 7.98
C LYS A 509 -8.30 -12.22 9.17
N ASN A 510 -7.10 -11.68 8.96
CA ASN A 510 -6.12 -11.45 10.01
C ASN A 510 -6.58 -10.38 11.01
N LEU A 511 -7.30 -9.35 10.56
CA LEU A 511 -7.88 -8.32 11.43
C LEU A 511 -9.03 -8.87 12.27
N TYR A 512 -9.96 -9.62 11.68
CA TYR A 512 -11.08 -10.24 12.42
C TYR A 512 -10.64 -11.20 13.53
N SER A 513 -9.42 -11.76 13.42
CA SER A 513 -8.86 -12.65 14.45
C SER A 513 -8.28 -11.91 15.66
N LYS A 514 -8.22 -10.58 15.62
CA LYS A 514 -7.55 -9.74 16.63
C LYS A 514 -8.49 -8.66 17.15
N ASN A 515 -8.13 -8.09 18.29
CA ASN A 515 -8.79 -6.93 18.86
C ASN A 515 -8.23 -5.64 18.23
N PRO A 516 -9.02 -4.91 17.44
CA PRO A 516 -8.53 -3.75 16.72
C PRO A 516 -8.56 -2.50 17.60
N ASN A 517 -7.61 -1.60 17.37
CA ASN A 517 -7.52 -0.26 17.93
C ASN A 517 -7.22 0.70 16.79
N TYR A 518 -7.72 1.93 16.82
CA TYR A 518 -7.69 2.81 15.65
C TYR A 518 -7.04 4.16 15.94
N ILE A 519 -6.12 4.56 15.05
CA ILE A 519 -5.50 5.88 15.03
C ILE A 519 -5.76 6.50 13.65
N ARG A 520 -6.43 7.65 13.62
CA ARG A 520 -6.66 8.44 12.41
C ARG A 520 -5.71 9.63 12.39
N CYS A 521 -4.74 9.60 11.50
CA CYS A 521 -3.77 10.67 11.30
C CYS A 521 -4.29 11.70 10.30
N ILE A 522 -4.23 12.98 10.68
CA ILE A 522 -4.69 14.11 9.85
C ILE A 522 -3.51 15.02 9.53
N LYS A 523 -3.43 15.41 8.26
CA LYS A 523 -2.48 16.39 7.74
C LYS A 523 -3.10 17.79 7.86
N PRO A 524 -2.54 18.71 8.66
CA PRO A 524 -3.17 20.02 8.83
C PRO A 524 -2.80 21.03 7.73
N ASN A 525 -1.74 20.81 6.95
CA ASN A 525 -1.34 21.68 5.84
C ASN A 525 -0.41 20.96 4.84
N ASP A 526 -0.38 21.42 3.58
CA ASP A 526 0.47 20.86 2.51
C ASP A 526 1.93 21.30 2.55
N THR A 527 2.22 22.41 3.23
CA THR A 527 3.57 23.00 3.26
C THR A 527 4.49 22.38 4.32
N LYS A 528 3.98 21.42 5.11
CA LYS A 528 4.67 20.82 6.27
C LYS A 528 5.13 21.88 7.29
N SER A 529 4.38 22.97 7.39
CA SER A 529 4.68 24.08 8.30
C SER A 529 4.17 23.77 9.70
N ALA A 530 5.00 24.06 10.70
CA ALA A 530 4.65 23.86 12.10
C ALA A 530 3.45 24.72 12.51
N MET A 531 2.48 24.10 13.18
CA MET A 531 1.30 24.76 13.77
C MET A 531 0.45 25.60 12.78
N VAL A 532 0.47 25.24 11.50
CA VAL A 532 -0.45 25.78 10.48
C VAL A 532 -1.58 24.79 10.25
N PHE A 533 -2.82 25.28 10.28
CA PHE A 533 -4.03 24.49 10.08
C PHE A 533 -4.84 25.10 8.93
N THR A 534 -5.05 24.33 7.87
CA THR A 534 -5.82 24.70 6.69
C THR A 534 -7.16 23.97 6.74
N PRO A 535 -8.27 24.66 7.09
CA PRO A 535 -9.56 24.02 7.29
C PRO A 535 -10.06 23.22 6.08
N GLU A 536 -9.85 23.73 4.87
CA GLU A 536 -10.30 23.11 3.62
C GLU A 536 -9.56 21.82 3.25
N LEU A 537 -8.36 21.60 3.81
CA LEU A 537 -7.60 20.37 3.62
C LEU A 537 -7.96 19.30 4.65
N VAL A 538 -8.37 19.72 5.85
CA VAL A 538 -8.70 18.82 6.96
C VAL A 538 -10.12 18.26 6.82
N LEU A 539 -11.02 19.04 6.21
CA LEU A 539 -12.36 18.62 5.80
C LEU A 539 -12.27 17.65 4.61
#